data_AF-A0A965MJ54-F1
#
_entry.id   AF-A0A965MJ54-F1
#
_cell.length_a   1.000
_cell.length_b   1.000
_cell.length_c   1.000
_cell.angle_alpha   90.00
_cell.angle_beta   90.00
_cell.angle_gamma   90.00
#
_symmetry.space_group_name_H-M   'P 1'
#
loop_
_entity.id
_entity.type
_entity.pdbx_description
1 polymer ?
#
loop_
_entity_poly.entity_id
_entity_poly.type
_entity_poly.pdbx_seq_one_letter_code
_entity_poly.pdbx_strand_id
1 'polypeptide(L)' 'MKKIILTAVLAVFTATGAFAETVRLGTEGAYEPWNFVNDAGKLDGFEIELGNELCKRASLSCE' A
#
# COMPACT_ATOMS: atom_id res chain seq x y z
N MET A 1 29.11 -15.35 -28.89
CA MET A 1 27.79 -14.74 -29.22
C MET A 1 26.66 -15.27 -28.34
N LYS A 2 26.36 -16.59 -28.29
CA LYS A 2 25.29 -17.15 -27.43
C LYS A 2 25.38 -16.76 -25.94
N LYS A 3 26.59 -16.75 -25.35
CA LYS A 3 26.80 -16.36 -23.95
C LYS A 3 26.50 -14.88 -23.70
N ILE A 4 26.87 -14.00 -24.63
CA ILE A 4 26.63 -12.55 -24.53
C ILE A 4 25.12 -12.25 -24.62
N ILE A 5 24.41 -12.94 -25.51
CA ILE A 5 22.95 -12.81 -25.63
C ILE A 5 22.27 -13.25 -24.32
N LEU A 6 22.73 -14.35 -23.72
CA LEU A 6 22.13 -14.87 -22.48
C LEU A 6 22.37 -13.94 -21.28
N THR A 7 23.56 -13.37 -21.15
CA THR A 7 23.88 -12.40 -20.09
C THR A 7 23.10 -11.08 -20.25
N ALA A 8 22.93 -10.60 -21.49
CA ALA A 8 22.15 -9.41 -21.77
C ALA A 8 20.66 -9.59 -21.40
N VAL A 9 20.08 -10.76 -21.68
CA VAL A 9 18.69 -11.06 -21.31
C VAL A 9 18.50 -11.09 -19.80
N LEU A 10 19.42 -11.69 -19.03
CA LEU A 10 19.32 -11.70 -17.56
C LEU A 10 19.37 -10.29 -16.95
N ALA A 11 20.17 -9.38 -17.52
CA ALA A 11 20.31 -8.02 -17.00
C ALA A 11 19.03 -7.18 -17.12
N VAL A 12 18.16 -7.49 -18.09
CA VAL A 12 16.87 -6.79 -18.27
C VAL A 12 15.87 -7.17 -17.16
N PHE A 13 15.92 -8.41 -16.65
CA PHE A 13 15.01 -8.85 -15.58
C PHE A 13 15.33 -8.20 -14.22
N THR A 14 16.59 -7.85 -13.96
CA THR A 14 16.99 -7.20 -12.71
C THR A 14 16.56 -5.73 -12.59
N ALA A 15 16.12 -5.10 -13.68
CA ALA A 15 15.71 -3.69 -13.70
C ALA A 15 14.24 -3.46 -13.31
N THR A 16 13.47 -4.51 -13.02
CA THR A 16 12.03 -4.43 -12.74
C THR A 16 11.72 -4.56 -11.24
N GLY A 17 12.38 -3.76 -10.40
CA GLY A 17 11.94 -3.58 -9.02
C GLY A 17 10.75 -2.62 -8.99
N ALA A 18 9.52 -3.14 -9.01
CA ALA A 18 8.33 -2.33 -8.79
C ALA A 18 8.27 -1.93 -7.30
N PHE A 19 8.82 -0.78 -6.95
CA PHE A 19 8.63 -0.17 -5.63
C PHE A 19 7.25 0.49 -5.61
N ALA A 20 6.22 -0.25 -5.18
CA ALA A 20 4.92 0.35 -4.92
C ALA A 20 5.06 1.29 -3.70
N GLU A 21 4.76 2.57 -3.88
CA GLU A 21 4.68 3.51 -2.76
C GLU A 21 3.48 3.16 -1.87
N THR A 22 3.67 3.21 -0.55
CA THR A 22 2.58 3.02 0.41
C THR A 22 1.80 4.32 0.55
N VAL A 23 0.47 4.25 0.36
CA VAL A 23 -0.43 5.37 0.61
C VAL A 23 -0.68 5.50 2.11
N ARG A 24 -0.48 6.69 2.66
CA ARG A 24 -0.64 6.95 4.10
C ARG A 24 -1.90 7.77 4.32
N LEU A 25 -2.88 7.20 5.02
CA LEU A 25 -4.17 7.82 5.26
C LEU A 25 -4.18 8.50 6.63
N GLY A 26 -4.07 9.83 6.64
CA GLY A 26 -4.13 10.62 7.86
C GLY A 26 -5.57 10.85 8.34
N THR A 27 -5.81 10.72 9.64
CA THR A 27 -7.08 11.09 10.29
C THR A 27 -6.81 11.72 11.66
N GLU A 28 -7.78 12.45 12.21
CA GLU A 28 -7.67 13.08 13.53
C GLU A 28 -7.84 12.07 14.68
N GLY A 29 -8.63 11.00 14.48
CA GLY A 29 -8.88 9.95 15.46
C GLY A 29 -9.72 10.37 16.66
N ALA A 30 -10.59 11.38 16.52
CA ALA A 30 -11.31 12.00 17.64
C ALA A 30 -12.79 12.33 17.36
N TYR A 31 -13.38 11.73 16.31
CA TYR A 31 -14.73 12.04 15.84
C TYR A 31 -15.58 10.78 15.59
N GLU A 32 -16.16 10.23 16.65
CA GLU A 32 -17.07 9.08 16.55
C GLU A 32 -18.37 9.39 15.79
N PRO A 33 -18.92 8.43 15.01
CA PRO A 33 -18.39 7.09 14.71
C PRO A 33 -17.50 7.06 13.44
N TRP A 34 -16.98 8.21 13.01
CA TRP A 34 -16.32 8.38 11.71
C TRP A 34 -14.85 8.00 11.75
N ASN A 35 -14.09 8.57 12.69
CA ASN A 35 -12.70 8.22 12.94
C ASN A 35 -12.40 8.38 14.44
N PHE A 36 -11.92 7.33 15.10
CA PHE A 36 -11.66 7.38 16.54
C PHE A 36 -10.66 6.31 16.95
N VAL A 37 -10.18 6.37 18.20
CA VAL A 37 -9.38 5.30 18.80
C VAL A 37 -10.28 4.44 19.68
N ASN A 38 -10.41 3.16 19.35
CA ASN A 38 -11.24 2.21 20.12
C ASN A 38 -10.57 1.74 21.41
N ASP A 39 -11.27 0.92 22.21
CA ASP A 39 -10.79 0.37 23.49
C ASP A 39 -9.51 -0.47 23.36
N ALA A 40 -9.19 -0.96 22.16
CA ALA A 40 -7.96 -1.69 21.87
C ALA A 40 -6.79 -0.76 21.48
N GLY A 41 -6.97 0.56 21.52
CA GLY A 41 -5.96 1.55 21.15
C GLY A 41 -5.70 1.63 19.64
N LYS A 42 -6.66 1.21 18.81
CA LYS A 42 -6.54 1.22 17.34
C LYS A 42 -7.46 2.26 16.72
N LEU A 43 -7.04 2.83 15.58
CA LEU A 43 -7.92 3.62 14.73
C LEU A 43 -9.09 2.77 14.24
N ASP A 44 -10.29 3.30 14.35
CA ASP A 44 -11.56 2.66 14.01
C ASP A 44 -12.56 3.70 13.48
N GLY A 45 -13.68 3.23 12.95
CA GLY A 45 -14.76 4.05 12.41
C GLY A 45 -14.90 4.00 10.89
N PHE A 46 -15.99 4.60 10.41
CA PHE A 46 -16.39 4.52 9.01
C PHE A 46 -15.30 4.98 8.02
N GLU A 47 -14.57 6.04 8.34
CA GLU A 47 -13.54 6.59 7.45
C GLU A 47 -12.32 5.64 7.34
N ILE A 48 -12.03 4.90 8.41
CA ILE A 48 -10.99 3.86 8.40
C ILE A 48 -11.41 2.70 7.50
N GLU A 49 -12.65 2.22 7.64
CA GLU A 49 -13.19 1.17 6.77
C GLU A 49 -13.23 1.59 5.30
N LEU A 50 -13.67 2.82 5.03
CA LEU A 50 -13.72 3.39 3.69
C LEU A 50 -12.32 3.48 3.06
N GLY A 51 -11.34 4.02 3.77
CA GLY A 51 -9.96 4.13 3.31
C GLY A 51 -9.37 2.76 2.94
N ASN A 52 -9.55 1.78 3.82
CA ASN A 52 -9.08 0.40 3.60
C ASN A 52 -9.72 -0.23 2.34
N GLU A 53 -11.03 -0.05 2.15
CA GLU A 53 -11.74 -0.59 0.99
C GLU A 53 -11.33 0.11 -0.33
N LEU A 54 -11.09 1.42 -0.31
CA LEU A 54 -10.56 2.16 -1.46
C LEU A 54 -9.18 1.65 -1.86
N CYS A 55 -8.28 1.44 -0.90
CA CYS A 55 -6.95 0.89 -1.12
C CYS A 55 -6.99 -0.50 -1.74
N LYS A 56 -7.85 -1.38 -1.21
CA LYS A 56 -8.08 -2.71 -1.75
C LYS A 56 -8.57 -2.67 -3.21
N ARG A 57 -9.54 -1.80 -3.53
CA ARG A 57 -10.04 -1.64 -4.91
C ARG A 57 -8.99 -1.09 -5.86
N ALA A 58 -8.12 -0.21 -5.37
CA ALA A 58 -7.04 0.37 -6.14
C ALA A 58 -5.81 -0.56 -6.28
N SER A 59 -5.80 -1.71 -5.61
CA SER A 59 -4.61 -2.59 -5.52
C SER A 59 -3.37 -1.86 -5.01
N LEU A 60 -3.58 -0.96 -4.03
CA LEU A 60 -2.52 -0.17 -3.39
C LEU A 60 -2.24 -0.71 -1.98
N SER A 61 -0.98 -0.58 -1.55
CA SER A 61 -0.62 -0.79 -0.15
C SER A 61 -0.94 0.48 0.64
N CYS A 62 -1.61 0.34 1.78
CA CYS A 62 -2.00 1.47 2.63
C CYS A 62 -1.73 1.23 4.12
N GLU A 63 -1.48 2.32 4.85
CA GLU A 63 -1.32 2.38 6.31
C GLU A 63 -1.96 3.63 6.92
#